data_AF-A0A2E7DHB4-F1
#
_entry.id   AF-A0A2E7DHB4-F1
#
_cell.length_a   1.000
_cell.length_b   1.000
_cell.length_c   1.000
_cell.angle_alpha   90.00
_cell.angle_beta   90.00
_cell.angle_gamma   90.00
#
_symmetry.space_group_name_H-M   'P 1'
#
loop_
_entity.id
_entity.type
_entity.pdbx_description
1 polymer ?
#
loop_
_entity_poly.entity_id
_entity_poly.type
_entity_poly.pdbx_seq_one_letter_code
_entity_poly.pdbx_strand_id
1 'polypeptide(L)'
;MSDGELFVLGRADDMINRAENLIDPVVIERAAQTVTGIKLGRVAVFGVDQLSEGTQGIVLLAEPENPGTPTDQIRQIMNERVSEMTGLTLTVVHIVPPGWLMKSSFGKISRQQSRDKYLNHGLSES
;
A
#
# COMPACT_ATOMS: atom_id res chain seq x y z
N MET A 1 28.10 -6.21 20.96
CA MET A 1 27.18 -7.33 20.72
C MET A 1 25.95 -7.04 21.56
N SER A 2 24.95 -6.45 20.93
CA SER A 2 23.65 -6.17 21.53
C SER A 2 22.67 -6.49 20.42
N ASP A 3 22.32 -7.77 20.35
CA ASP A 3 21.22 -8.27 19.53
C ASP A 3 19.96 -7.72 20.18
N GLY A 4 19.56 -6.53 19.73
CA GLY A 4 18.37 -5.82 20.18
C GLY A 4 17.14 -6.43 19.53
N GLU A 5 16.81 -7.64 19.96
CA GLU A 5 15.57 -8.32 19.66
C GLU A 5 14.40 -7.55 20.31
N LEU A 6 13.71 -6.69 19.55
CA LEU A 6 12.26 -6.48 19.63
C LEU A 6 11.85 -5.43 18.58
N PHE A 7 11.24 -5.88 17.47
CA PHE A 7 10.31 -5.04 16.71
C PHE A 7 9.04 -5.84 16.48
N VAL A 8 8.27 -5.98 17.56
CA VAL A 8 6.82 -6.20 17.52
C VAL A 8 6.17 -4.81 17.64
N LEU A 9 6.36 -3.98 16.61
CA LEU A 9 5.64 -2.73 16.37
C LEU A 9 5.38 -2.72 14.86
N GLY A 10 4.17 -2.65 14.30
CA GLY A 10 2.87 -2.53 14.93
C GLY A 10 1.81 -3.18 14.05
N ARG A 11 1.17 -4.23 14.58
CA ARG A 11 -0.16 -4.61 14.06
C ARG A 11 -1.22 -3.55 14.40
N ALA A 12 -0.98 -2.71 15.41
CA ALA A 12 -1.82 -1.58 15.75
C ALA A 12 -1.38 -0.27 15.05
N ASP A 13 -0.07 -0.04 14.88
CA ASP A 13 0.46 1.19 14.26
C ASP A 13 0.31 1.25 12.73
N ASP A 14 0.08 0.11 12.07
CA ASP A 14 -0.13 0.03 10.61
C ASP A 14 -1.60 0.28 10.18
N MET A 15 -2.51 0.47 11.14
CA MET A 15 -3.93 0.64 10.85
C MET A 15 -4.21 2.00 10.19
N ILE A 16 -5.16 2.02 9.26
CA ILE A 16 -5.54 3.24 8.55
C ILE A 16 -6.77 3.85 9.21
N ASN A 17 -6.65 5.07 9.72
CA ASN A 17 -7.76 5.81 10.32
C ASN A 17 -8.62 6.46 9.24
N ARG A 18 -9.84 5.95 9.02
CA ARG A 18 -10.79 6.50 8.04
C ARG A 18 -12.12 6.84 8.72
N ALA A 19 -12.29 8.13 9.04
CA ALA A 19 -13.42 8.62 9.82
C ALA A 19 -13.59 7.80 11.11
N GLU A 20 -14.74 7.14 11.29
CA GLU A 20 -15.05 6.34 12.47
C GLU A 20 -14.50 4.90 12.40
N ASN A 21 -13.81 4.54 11.31
CA ASN A 21 -13.34 3.17 11.08
C ASN A 21 -11.81 3.07 11.11
N LEU A 22 -11.32 2.04 11.79
CA LEU A 22 -9.92 1.64 11.78
C LEU A 22 -9.75 0.47 10.80
N ILE A 23 -9.07 0.70 9.69
CA ILE A 23 -8.98 -0.25 8.57
C ILE A 23 -7.65 -1.02 8.63
N ASP A 24 -7.74 -2.34 8.53
CA ASP A 24 -6.55 -3.20 8.37
C ASP A 24 -6.08 -3.18 6.90
N PRO A 25 -4.87 -2.67 6.61
CA PRO A 25 -4.33 -2.64 5.25
C PRO A 25 -4.22 -4.03 4.61
N VAL A 26 -4.09 -5.11 5.38
CA VAL A 26 -4.01 -6.49 4.87
C VAL A 26 -5.26 -6.87 4.07
N VAL A 27 -6.44 -6.35 4.46
CA VAL A 27 -7.69 -6.63 3.74
C VAL A 27 -7.63 -6.09 2.32
N ILE A 28 -7.11 -4.86 2.16
CA ILE A 28 -6.95 -4.20 0.87
C ILE A 28 -5.84 -4.85 0.05
N GLU A 29 -4.71 -5.17 0.68
CA GLU A 29 -3.59 -5.86 0.02
C GLU A 29 -4.00 -7.21 -0.55
N ARG A 30 -4.80 -7.99 0.19
CA ARG A 30 -5.32 -9.27 -0.29
C ARG A 30 -6.24 -9.10 -1.48
N ALA A 31 -7.13 -8.11 -1.46
CA ALA A 31 -8.00 -7.82 -2.60
C ALA A 31 -7.19 -7.41 -3.83
N ALA A 32 -6.22 -6.51 -3.65
CA ALA A 32 -5.31 -6.04 -4.69
C ALA A 32 -4.46 -7.16 -5.31
N GLN A 33 -4.02 -8.14 -4.52
CA GLN A 33 -3.26 -9.29 -5.00
C GLN A 33 -4.06 -10.23 -5.92
N THR A 34 -5.39 -10.09 -5.98
CA THR A 34 -6.23 -10.85 -6.92
C THR A 34 -6.29 -10.25 -8.33
N VAL A 35 -5.74 -9.05 -8.52
CA VAL A 35 -5.70 -8.37 -9.82
C VAL A 35 -4.61 -8.98 -10.70
N THR A 36 -5.01 -9.50 -11.87
CA THR A 36 -4.07 -10.03 -12.87
C THR A 36 -3.11 -8.94 -13.34
N GLY A 37 -1.83 -9.29 -13.47
CA GLY A 37 -0.77 -8.37 -13.87
C GLY A 37 -0.09 -7.65 -12.70
N ILE A 38 -0.50 -7.91 -11.46
CA ILE A 38 0.22 -7.51 -10.24
C ILE A 38 1.09 -8.64 -9.74
N LYS A 39 2.32 -8.32 -9.34
CA LYS A 39 3.24 -9.31 -8.80
C LYS A 39 2.82 -9.75 -7.40
N LEU A 40 2.64 -11.05 -7.20
CA LEU A 40 2.22 -11.60 -5.92
C LEU A 40 3.16 -11.17 -4.78
N GLY A 41 2.57 -10.73 -3.67
CA GLY A 41 3.31 -10.22 -2.51
C GLY A 41 4.05 -8.90 -2.71
N ARG A 42 3.84 -8.21 -3.85
CA ARG A 42 4.40 -6.88 -4.15
C ARG A 42 3.31 -5.81 -4.16
N VAL A 43 2.60 -5.73 -3.05
CA VAL A 43 1.62 -4.69 -2.76
C VAL A 43 1.92 -4.13 -1.37
N ALA A 44 1.83 -2.82 -1.22
CA ALA A 44 1.87 -2.14 0.08
C ALA A 44 0.71 -1.15 0.16
N VAL A 45 -0.05 -1.20 1.25
CA VAL A 45 -1.16 -0.28 1.52
C VAL A 45 -0.91 0.43 2.84
N PHE A 46 -1.12 1.75 2.87
CA PHE A 46 -0.92 2.56 4.07
C PHE A 46 -1.77 3.83 4.04
N GLY A 47 -1.97 4.41 5.23
CA GLY A 47 -2.63 5.69 5.41
C GLY A 47 -1.68 6.86 5.23
N VAL A 48 -2.18 7.93 4.59
CA VAL A 48 -1.52 9.24 4.54
C VAL A 48 -2.49 10.27 5.08
N ASP A 49 -2.03 11.06 6.06
CA ASP A 49 -2.86 12.06 6.73
C ASP A 49 -3.37 13.11 5.73
N GLN A 50 -4.67 13.37 5.75
CA GLN A 50 -5.27 14.44 4.98
C GLN A 50 -5.40 15.69 5.86
N LEU A 51 -5.00 16.84 5.31
CA LEU A 51 -4.95 18.13 6.03
C LEU A 51 -6.29 18.57 6.62
N SER A 52 -7.41 18.07 6.10
CA SER A 52 -8.73 18.64 6.34
C SER A 52 -9.53 18.00 7.48
N GLU A 53 -9.28 16.75 7.88
CA GLU A 53 -10.28 16.02 8.70
C GLU A 53 -9.73 15.07 9.79
N GLY A 54 -8.41 15.03 10.02
CA GLY A 54 -7.84 14.02 10.93
C GLY A 54 -8.07 12.57 10.46
N THR A 55 -8.45 12.42 9.20
CA THR A 55 -8.63 11.15 8.50
C THR A 55 -7.46 10.91 7.56
N GLN A 56 -7.25 9.65 7.19
CA GLN A 56 -6.21 9.24 6.29
C GLN A 56 -6.78 8.84 4.93
N GLY A 57 -6.12 9.29 3.87
CA GLY A 57 -6.30 8.76 2.54
C GLY A 57 -5.62 7.39 2.43
N ILE A 58 -6.24 6.47 1.68
CA ILE A 58 -5.69 5.14 1.45
C ILE A 58 -4.81 5.19 0.21
N VAL A 59 -3.50 4.98 0.40
CA VAL A 59 -2.54 4.86 -0.70
C VAL A 59 -2.21 3.40 -0.93
N LEU A 60 -2.30 2.97 -2.19
CA LEU A 60 -1.89 1.65 -2.63
C LEU A 60 -0.73 1.74 -3.62
N LEU A 61 0.34 1.02 -3.32
CA LEU A 61 1.48 0.83 -4.22
C LEU A 61 1.56 -0.63 -4.63
N ALA A 62 1.71 -0.89 -5.92
CA ALA A 62 1.87 -2.25 -6.45
C ALA A 62 2.95 -2.31 -7.53
N GLU A 63 3.71 -3.42 -7.57
CA GLU A 63 4.64 -3.70 -8.67
C GLU A 63 3.95 -4.60 -9.71
N PRO A 64 4.12 -4.34 -11.02
CA PRO A 64 3.57 -5.20 -12.05
C PRO A 64 4.32 -6.54 -12.10
N GLU A 65 3.63 -7.58 -12.56
CA GLU A 65 4.23 -8.90 -12.77
C GLU A 65 5.26 -8.88 -13.90
N ASN A 66 4.94 -8.18 -15.00
CA ASN A 66 5.76 -8.11 -16.19
C ASN A 66 6.08 -6.65 -16.57
N PRO A 67 7.24 -6.38 -17.19
CA PRO A 67 7.49 -5.11 -17.86
C PRO A 67 6.45 -4.86 -18.97
N GLY A 68 6.02 -3.61 -19.15
CA GLY A 68 5.08 -3.21 -20.21
C GLY A 68 3.60 -3.47 -19.90
N THR A 69 3.28 -3.93 -18.69
CA THR A 69 1.90 -4.04 -18.23
C THR A 69 1.18 -2.67 -18.30
N PRO A 70 -0.04 -2.60 -18.85
CA PRO A 70 -0.77 -1.34 -19.02
C PRO A 70 -1.22 -0.77 -17.67
N THR A 71 -0.41 0.12 -17.10
CA THR A 71 -0.59 0.60 -15.72
C THR A 71 -1.93 1.30 -15.49
N ASP A 72 -2.45 2.03 -16.48
CA ASP A 72 -3.71 2.78 -16.31
C ASP A 72 -4.92 1.86 -16.28
N GLN A 73 -4.94 0.83 -17.13
CA GLN A 73 -5.97 -0.22 -17.08
C GLN A 73 -5.92 -0.97 -15.75
N ILE A 74 -4.71 -1.30 -15.27
CA ILE A 74 -4.55 -1.94 -13.96
C ILE A 74 -5.03 -1.05 -12.83
N ARG A 75 -4.74 0.26 -12.85
CA ARG A 75 -5.23 1.19 -11.82
C ARG A 75 -6.74 1.20 -11.74
N GLN A 76 -7.44 1.18 -12.89
CA GLN A 76 -8.89 1.12 -12.91
C GLN A 76 -9.40 -0.20 -12.32
N ILE A 77 -8.89 -1.33 -12.81
CA ILE A 77 -9.27 -2.67 -12.32
C ILE A 77 -8.97 -2.81 -10.82
N MET A 78 -7.88 -2.21 -10.34
CA MET A 78 -7.49 -2.22 -8.93
C MET A 78 -8.54 -1.51 -8.06
N ASN A 79 -8.98 -0.32 -8.47
CA ASN A 79 -10.01 0.42 -7.75
C ASN A 79 -11.34 -0.35 -7.71
N GLU A 80 -11.77 -0.87 -8.86
CA GLU A 80 -13.00 -1.67 -8.97
C GLU A 80 -12.93 -2.91 -8.08
N ARG A 81 -11.84 -3.68 -8.17
CA ARG A 81 -11.66 -4.92 -7.41
C ARG A 81 -11.60 -4.69 -5.91
N VAL A 82 -10.86 -3.68 -5.46
CA VAL A 82 -10.78 -3.35 -4.03
C VAL A 82 -12.14 -2.88 -3.52
N SER A 83 -12.84 -2.04 -4.27
CA SER A 83 -14.18 -1.58 -3.90
C SER A 83 -15.17 -2.73 -3.82
N GLU A 84 -15.15 -3.67 -4.78
CA GLU A 84 -16.04 -4.83 -4.81
C GLU A 84 -15.80 -5.76 -3.62
N MET A 85 -14.53 -6.04 -3.28
CA MET A 85 -14.20 -7.00 -2.23
C MET A 85 -14.27 -6.42 -0.81
N THR A 86 -14.05 -5.12 -0.65
CA THR A 86 -13.86 -4.51 0.68
C THR A 86 -14.86 -3.39 0.99
N GLY A 87 -15.55 -2.85 -0.01
CA GLY A 87 -16.39 -1.65 0.15
C GLY A 87 -15.59 -0.36 0.35
N LEU A 88 -14.27 -0.40 0.20
CA LEU A 88 -13.37 0.74 0.41
C LEU A 88 -12.95 1.38 -0.90
N THR A 89 -12.81 2.70 -0.90
CA THR A 89 -12.28 3.47 -2.02
C THR A 89 -10.83 3.84 -1.75
N LEU A 90 -9.95 3.57 -2.72
CA LEU A 90 -8.55 3.99 -2.65
C LEU A 90 -8.46 5.47 -3.01
N THR A 91 -7.66 6.22 -2.26
CA THR A 91 -7.40 7.64 -2.57
C THR A 91 -6.40 7.74 -3.71
N VAL A 92 -5.35 6.92 -3.67
CA VAL A 92 -4.27 6.93 -4.65
C VAL A 92 -3.82 5.51 -4.99
N VAL A 93 -3.59 5.25 -6.28
CA VAL A 93 -3.05 3.97 -6.77
C VAL A 93 -1.85 4.22 -7.68
N HIS A 94 -0.67 3.77 -7.25
CA HIS A 94 0.53 3.77 -8.10
C HIS A 94 0.94 2.35 -8.47
N ILE A 95 1.07 2.13 -9.77
CA ILE A 95 1.80 0.98 -10.30
C ILE A 95 3.25 1.43 -10.47
N VAL A 96 4.09 1.05 -9.51
CA VAL A 96 5.48 1.47 -9.41
C VAL A 96 6.40 0.50 -10.15
N PRO A 97 7.62 0.91 -10.56
CA PRO A 97 8.56 0.00 -11.21
C PRO A 97 8.91 -1.21 -10.33
N PRO A 98 9.24 -2.38 -10.92
CA PRO A 98 9.68 -3.54 -10.15
C PRO A 98 10.86 -3.21 -9.23
N GLY A 99 10.79 -3.68 -7.97
CA GLY A 99 11.80 -3.39 -6.96
C GLY A 99 11.70 -2.00 -6.30
N TRP A 100 10.68 -1.20 -6.64
CA TRP A 100 10.47 0.08 -5.98
C TRP A 100 10.04 -0.09 -4.51
N LEU A 101 9.23 -1.10 -4.19
CA LEU A 101 8.77 -1.32 -2.82
C LEU A 101 9.92 -1.72 -1.89
N MET A 102 9.94 -1.12 -0.71
CA MET A 102 10.97 -1.36 0.29
C MET A 102 10.71 -2.68 1.01
N LYS A 103 11.79 -3.39 1.33
CA LYS A 103 11.75 -4.63 2.11
C LYS A 103 12.31 -4.40 3.50
N SER A 104 11.78 -5.11 4.49
CA SER A 104 12.44 -5.25 5.78
C SER A 104 13.70 -6.10 5.64
N SER A 105 14.54 -6.11 6.68
CA SER A 105 15.77 -6.92 6.77
C SER A 105 15.53 -8.42 6.53
N PHE A 106 14.30 -8.90 6.74
CA PHE A 106 13.88 -10.30 6.50
C PHE A 106 13.22 -10.53 5.12
N GLY A 107 13.29 -9.55 4.23
CA GLY A 107 12.89 -9.69 2.82
C GLY A 107 11.39 -9.55 2.52
N LYS A 108 10.55 -9.30 3.53
CA LYS A 108 9.11 -9.00 3.35
C LYS A 108 8.93 -7.53 2.98
N ILE A 109 7.87 -7.20 2.23
CA ILE A 109 7.50 -5.80 1.97
C ILE A 109 7.26 -5.07 3.30
N SER A 110 7.82 -3.87 3.42
CA SER A 110 7.66 -2.98 4.57
C SER A 110 6.79 -1.81 4.16
N ARG A 111 5.59 -1.73 4.75
CA ARG A 111 4.64 -0.62 4.53
C ARG A 111 5.25 0.70 4.96
N GLN A 112 5.77 0.77 6.19
CA GLN A 112 6.40 1.95 6.76
C GLN A 112 7.52 2.50 5.86
N GLN A 113 8.53 1.69 5.52
CA GLN A 113 9.62 2.16 4.65
C GLN A 113 9.15 2.54 3.23
N SER A 114 8.13 1.85 2.71
CA SER A 114 7.54 2.19 1.40
C SER A 114 6.73 3.50 1.45
N ARG A 115 6.04 3.76 2.57
CA ARG A 115 5.35 5.02 2.87
C ARG A 115 6.34 6.17 2.99
N ASP A 116 7.40 5.99 3.77
CA ASP A 116 8.43 7.01 3.94
C ASP A 116 9.09 7.34 2.60
N LYS A 117 9.40 6.31 1.80
CA LYS A 117 9.87 6.49 0.43
C LYS A 117 8.86 7.22 -0.44
N TYR A 118 7.57 6.88 -0.36
CA TYR A 118 6.50 7.53 -1.11
C TYR A 118 6.42 9.03 -0.78
N LEU A 119 6.40 9.38 0.50
CA LEU A 119 6.33 10.77 0.97
C LEU A 119 7.57 11.59 0.57
N ASN A 120 8.75 10.97 0.57
CA ASN A 120 10.00 11.64 0.19
C ASN A 120 10.19 11.80 -1.32
N HIS A 121 9.59 10.95 -2.15
CA HIS A 121 9.80 10.94 -3.60
C HIS A 121 8.82 11.82 -4.39
N GLY A 122 7.92 12.56 -3.72
CA GLY A 122 6.95 13.44 -4.40
C GLY A 122 5.93 12.70 -5.26
N LEU A 123 5.75 11.39 -5.06
CA LEU A 123 4.62 10.64 -5.65
C LEU A 123 3.28 11.07 -5.02
N SER A 124 3.29 11.95 -4.02
CA SER A 124 2.12 12.48 -3.34
C SER A 124 1.24 13.37 -4.22
N GLU A 125 1.75 13.92 -5.33
CA GLU A 125 0.97 14.82 -6.19
C GLU A 125 1.31 14.65 -7.68
N SER A 126 0.36 14.09 -8.43
CA SER A 126 0.11 14.35 -9.87
C SER A 126 -1.34 14.01 -10.18
#